data_AF-A0A977PLE0-F1
#
_entry.id   AF-A0A977PLE0-F1
#
_cell.length_a   1.000
_cell.length_b   1.000
_cell.length_c   1.000
_cell.angle_alpha   90.00
_cell.angle_beta   90.00
_cell.angle_gamma   90.00
#
_symmetry.space_group_name_H-M   'P 1'
#
loop_
_entity.id
_entity.type
_entity.pdbx_description
1 polymer ?
#
loop_
_entity_poly.entity_id
_entity_poly.type
_entity_poly.pdbx_seq_one_letter_code
_entity_poly.pdbx_strand_id
1 'polypeptide(L)'
;MEDLWSLRDQKLLEVIILSALIASATTLGYVALYPKLKTIIEKRRAPRYSKVRVPYNVAIVDASNVALYGSARKGKGSLSNILMMIKVLEDKGFKVYAVADASLRHKIDEPNKYEKLVQAGKIIQVPPSTPADYFILSMAEAEHGIVVSNDAFREWRDQFPWVKDRIRVVRYLIEGNRVYLYPDVKPKRKWKPKQKRRRIICIDLEETQEDYWKRYIM
;
A
#
# COMPACT_ATOMS: atom_id res chain seq x y z
N MET A 1 29.81 53.83 -53.72
CA MET A 1 30.41 52.93 -52.71
C MET A 1 29.49 52.78 -51.49
N GLU A 2 28.59 53.74 -51.23
CA GLU A 2 27.59 53.70 -50.14
C GLU A 2 26.46 52.67 -50.36
N ASP A 3 25.99 52.45 -51.59
CA ASP A 3 24.89 51.50 -51.88
C ASP A 3 25.22 50.04 -51.56
N LEU A 4 26.49 49.62 -51.71
CA LEU A 4 26.93 48.24 -51.43
C LEU A 4 26.95 47.93 -49.93
N TRP A 5 27.18 48.94 -49.08
CA TRP A 5 27.10 48.79 -47.62
C TRP A 5 25.64 48.70 -47.17
N SER A 6 24.76 49.52 -47.75
CA SER A 6 23.30 49.47 -47.49
C SER A 6 22.68 48.10 -47.83
N LEU A 7 23.01 47.54 -49.00
CA LEU A 7 22.56 46.22 -49.44
C LEU A 7 23.12 45.08 -48.56
N ARG A 8 24.35 45.22 -48.05
CA ARG A 8 24.97 44.23 -47.15
C ARG A 8 24.33 44.27 -45.77
N ASP A 9 24.06 45.45 -45.24
CA ASP A 9 23.41 45.63 -43.94
C ASP A 9 21.96 45.16 -43.98
N GLN A 10 21.24 45.38 -45.09
CA GLN A 10 19.90 44.80 -45.30
C GLN A 10 19.92 43.26 -45.30
N LYS A 11 20.85 42.63 -46.03
CA LYS A 11 20.99 41.17 -46.03
C LYS A 11 21.37 40.61 -44.66
N LEU A 12 22.23 41.31 -43.91
CA LEU A 12 22.58 40.94 -42.55
C LEU A 12 21.38 41.01 -41.61
N LEU A 13 20.57 42.06 -41.72
CA LEU A 13 19.33 42.21 -40.95
C LEU A 13 18.32 41.09 -41.28
N GLU A 14 18.15 40.74 -42.55
CA GLU A 14 17.29 39.63 -42.97
C GLU A 14 17.74 38.29 -42.38
N VAL A 15 19.03 37.99 -42.40
CA VAL A 15 19.58 36.75 -41.83
C VAL A 15 19.39 36.71 -40.31
N ILE A 16 19.59 37.83 -39.62
CA ILE A 16 19.38 37.94 -38.16
C ILE A 16 17.91 37.71 -37.82
N ILE A 17 16.99 38.35 -38.52
CA ILE A 17 15.54 38.19 -38.31
C ILE A 17 15.11 36.75 -38.58
N LEU A 18 15.57 36.14 -39.68
CA LEU A 18 15.24 34.77 -40.03
C LEU A 18 15.73 33.76 -38.98
N SER A 19 16.97 33.92 -38.50
CA SER A 19 17.53 33.05 -37.46
C SER A 19 16.80 33.19 -36.12
N ALA A 20 16.41 34.42 -35.74
CA ALA A 20 15.61 34.69 -34.55
C ALA A 20 14.21 34.06 -34.62
N LEU A 21 13.57 34.08 -35.80
CA LEU A 21 12.27 33.44 -36.01
C LEU A 21 12.35 31.91 -35.91
N ILE A 22 13.40 31.30 -36.48
CA ILE A 22 13.64 29.86 -36.38
C ILE A 22 13.91 29.46 -34.92
N ALA A 23 14.74 30.22 -34.20
CA ALA A 23 15.02 29.99 -32.78
C ALA A 23 13.74 30.13 -31.92
N SER A 24 12.90 31.12 -32.22
CA SER A 24 11.62 31.33 -31.52
C SER A 24 10.62 30.21 -31.80
N ALA A 25 10.51 29.76 -33.06
CA ALA A 25 9.62 28.67 -33.45
C ALA A 25 10.05 27.32 -32.84
N THR A 26 11.36 27.04 -32.81
CA THR A 26 11.90 25.80 -32.22
C THR A 26 11.73 25.79 -30.71
N THR A 27 11.96 26.91 -30.02
CA THR A 27 11.72 27.04 -28.58
C THR A 27 10.23 26.92 -28.24
N LEU A 28 9.33 27.58 -28.97
CA LEU A 28 7.87 27.39 -28.78
C LEU A 28 7.44 25.95 -29.01
N GLY A 29 7.91 25.33 -30.10
CA GLY A 29 7.61 23.93 -30.41
C GLY A 29 8.11 22.99 -29.33
N TYR A 30 9.31 23.22 -28.81
CA TYR A 30 9.87 22.46 -27.70
C TYR A 30 9.03 22.63 -26.43
N VAL A 31 8.70 23.86 -26.03
CA VAL A 31 7.87 24.14 -24.83
C VAL A 31 6.47 23.52 -24.95
N ALA A 32 5.87 23.53 -26.14
CA ALA A 32 4.55 22.95 -26.37
C ALA A 32 4.56 21.41 -26.42
N LEU A 33 5.61 20.81 -27.00
CA LEU A 33 5.69 19.36 -27.21
C LEU A 33 6.34 18.62 -26.02
N TYR A 34 7.24 19.28 -25.30
CA TYR A 34 8.00 18.72 -24.17
C TYR A 34 7.10 18.13 -23.07
N PRO A 35 5.97 18.72 -22.65
CA PRO A 35 5.08 18.12 -21.65
C PRO A 35 4.50 16.77 -22.11
N LYS A 36 4.11 16.68 -23.39
CA LYS A 36 3.57 15.44 -23.99
C LYS A 36 4.67 14.38 -24.17
N LEU A 37 5.85 14.77 -24.62
CA LEU A 37 7.01 13.87 -24.74
C LEU A 37 7.47 13.36 -23.38
N LYS A 38 7.62 14.24 -22.39
CA LYS A 38 8.00 13.90 -21.01
C LYS A 38 7.05 12.89 -20.40
N THR A 39 5.73 13.09 -20.53
CA THR A 39 4.74 12.13 -20.02
C THR A 39 4.78 10.78 -20.74
N ILE A 40 5.09 10.71 -22.03
CA ILE A 40 5.28 9.46 -22.77
C ILE A 40 6.55 8.74 -22.33
N ILE A 41 7.66 9.46 -22.18
CA ILE A 41 8.95 8.93 -21.75
C ILE A 41 8.86 8.41 -20.31
N GLU A 42 8.23 9.16 -19.40
CA GLU A 42 7.99 8.76 -18.00
C GLU A 42 7.09 7.52 -17.92
N LYS A 43 6.03 7.44 -18.73
CA LYS A 43 5.18 6.23 -18.81
C LYS A 43 5.94 5.00 -19.30
N ARG A 44 6.89 5.17 -20.23
CA ARG A 44 7.72 4.07 -20.76
C ARG A 44 8.85 3.67 -19.81
N ARG A 45 9.39 4.61 -19.03
CA ARG A 45 10.44 4.39 -18.02
C ARG A 45 9.92 3.90 -16.67
N ALA A 46 8.61 3.95 -16.42
CA ALA A 46 8.04 3.38 -15.21
C ALA A 46 8.33 1.86 -15.17
N PRO A 47 9.01 1.34 -14.12
CA PRO A 47 9.39 -0.06 -14.08
C PRO A 47 8.15 -0.95 -14.17
N ARG A 48 8.13 -1.93 -15.09
CA ARG A 48 6.98 -2.85 -15.27
C ARG A 48 6.66 -3.69 -14.02
N TYR A 49 7.58 -3.77 -13.06
CA TYR A 49 7.37 -4.36 -11.74
C TYR A 49 6.50 -3.52 -10.79
N SER A 50 6.09 -2.32 -11.20
CA SER A 50 5.38 -1.35 -10.36
C SER A 50 3.88 -1.59 -10.23
N LYS A 51 3.24 -2.48 -10.99
CA LYS A 51 1.78 -2.71 -10.89
C LYS A 51 1.43 -4.17 -11.12
N VAL A 52 1.43 -4.96 -10.04
CA VAL A 52 1.14 -6.40 -10.08
C VAL A 52 -0.34 -6.66 -9.76
N ARG A 53 -1.03 -7.39 -10.64
CA ARG A 53 -2.41 -7.83 -10.38
C ARG A 53 -2.42 -9.18 -9.67
N VAL A 54 -2.86 -9.20 -8.42
CA VAL A 54 -2.95 -10.43 -7.61
C VAL A 54 -4.36 -11.03 -7.68
N PRO A 55 -4.52 -12.36 -7.67
CA PRO A 55 -5.84 -13.00 -7.68
C PRO A 55 -6.63 -12.75 -6.38
N TYR A 56 -5.92 -12.41 -5.32
CA TYR A 56 -6.41 -12.18 -3.97
C TYR A 56 -7.04 -10.78 -3.83
N ASN A 57 -8.15 -10.67 -3.11
CA ASN A 57 -8.81 -9.39 -2.81
C ASN A 57 -8.89 -9.09 -1.31
N VAL A 58 -8.20 -9.88 -0.49
CA VAL A 58 -8.02 -9.68 0.95
C VAL A 58 -6.56 -9.31 1.21
N ALA A 59 -6.36 -8.31 2.08
CA ALA A 59 -5.05 -7.90 2.57
C ALA A 59 -5.02 -7.98 4.09
N ILE A 60 -4.10 -8.78 4.62
CA ILE A 60 -3.81 -8.86 6.05
C ILE A 60 -2.64 -7.93 6.34
N VAL A 61 -2.87 -6.92 7.17
CA VAL A 61 -1.86 -5.92 7.52
C VAL A 61 -1.31 -6.25 8.89
N ASP A 62 0.01 -6.39 8.99
CA ASP A 62 0.72 -6.42 10.26
C ASP A 62 0.75 -5.01 10.86
N ALA A 63 -0.26 -4.71 11.68
CA ALA A 63 -0.48 -3.38 12.22
C ALA A 63 0.62 -2.98 13.20
N SER A 64 1.22 -3.92 13.92
CA SER A 64 2.35 -3.66 14.81
C SER A 64 3.59 -3.22 14.04
N ASN A 65 3.94 -3.94 12.96
CA ASN A 65 5.06 -3.59 12.09
C ASN A 65 4.84 -2.23 11.42
N VAL A 66 3.62 -1.98 10.93
CA VAL A 66 3.23 -0.70 10.31
C VAL A 66 3.28 0.45 11.29
N ALA A 67 2.74 0.28 12.50
CA ALA A 67 2.76 1.31 13.54
C ALA A 67 4.19 1.66 13.95
N LEU A 68 5.05 0.66 14.16
CA LEU A 68 6.42 0.84 14.62
C LEU A 68 7.38 1.31 13.52
N TYR A 69 6.93 1.40 12.27
CA TYR A 69 7.75 1.89 11.16
C TYR A 69 8.23 3.34 11.41
N GLY A 70 9.55 3.54 11.43
CA GLY A 70 10.17 4.85 11.70
C GLY A 70 10.06 5.33 13.15
N SER A 71 9.57 4.49 14.08
CA SER A 71 9.32 4.84 15.48
C SER A 71 10.58 5.12 16.31
N ALA A 72 11.77 4.76 15.80
CA ALA A 72 13.07 5.04 16.43
C ALA A 72 13.28 6.53 16.79
N ARG A 73 12.56 7.46 16.15
CA ARG A 73 12.63 8.91 16.45
C ARG A 73 11.66 9.39 17.54
N LYS A 74 10.60 8.64 17.87
CA LYS A 74 9.51 9.07 18.78
C LYS A 74 9.25 8.13 19.97
N GLY A 75 9.87 6.96 20.02
CA GLY A 75 9.72 5.98 21.11
C GLY A 75 8.34 5.28 21.16
N LYS A 76 7.37 5.72 20.36
CA LYS A 76 6.04 5.12 20.20
C LYS A 76 5.72 4.89 18.72
N GLY A 77 5.02 3.80 18.43
CA GLY A 77 4.42 3.54 17.12
C GLY A 77 3.31 4.54 16.81
N SER A 78 3.03 4.75 15.52
CA SER A 78 2.02 5.70 15.06
C SER A 78 0.74 5.03 14.60
N LEU A 79 -0.38 5.40 15.24
CA LEU A 79 -1.71 5.02 14.78
C LEU A 79 -2.02 5.55 13.38
N SER A 80 -1.47 6.72 13.03
CA SER A 80 -1.64 7.31 11.70
C SER A 80 -1.12 6.41 10.58
N ASN A 81 0.00 5.70 10.81
CA ASN A 81 0.56 4.75 9.85
C ASN A 81 -0.40 3.60 9.55
N ILE A 82 -1.02 3.04 10.60
CA ILE A 82 -2.00 1.95 10.46
C ILE A 82 -3.18 2.43 9.62
N LEU A 83 -3.74 3.60 9.95
CA LEU A 83 -4.89 4.16 9.25
C LEU A 83 -4.59 4.51 7.79
N MET A 84 -3.40 5.06 7.51
CA MET A 84 -2.94 5.33 6.15
C MET A 84 -2.81 4.04 5.33
N MET A 85 -2.23 2.99 5.92
CA MET A 85 -2.08 1.70 5.26
C MET A 85 -3.45 1.07 4.93
N ILE A 86 -4.38 1.06 5.89
CA ILE A 86 -5.75 0.58 5.69
C ILE A 86 -6.40 1.32 4.52
N LYS A 87 -6.38 2.66 4.57
CA LYS A 87 -6.98 3.51 3.53
C LYS A 87 -6.40 3.23 2.15
N VAL A 88 -5.07 3.15 2.04
CA VAL A 88 -4.39 2.91 0.75
C VAL A 88 -4.75 1.56 0.15
N LEU A 89 -4.90 0.52 0.97
CA LEU A 89 -5.30 -0.82 0.51
C LEU A 89 -6.80 -0.88 0.16
N GLU A 90 -7.66 -0.25 0.94
CA GLU A 90 -9.09 -0.11 0.63
C GLU A 90 -9.30 0.64 -0.70
N ASP A 91 -8.58 1.75 -0.91
CA ASP A 91 -8.62 2.54 -2.16
C ASP A 91 -8.13 1.72 -3.37
N LYS A 92 -7.17 0.81 -3.16
CA LYS A 92 -6.73 -0.17 -4.18
C LYS A 92 -7.78 -1.26 -4.44
N GLY A 93 -8.75 -1.43 -3.55
CA GLY A 93 -9.89 -2.35 -3.68
C GLY A 93 -9.74 -3.66 -2.90
N PHE A 94 -8.88 -3.70 -1.89
CA PHE A 94 -8.77 -4.85 -0.98
C PHE A 94 -9.79 -4.76 0.16
N LYS A 95 -10.25 -5.92 0.66
CA LYS A 95 -10.77 -6.05 2.02
C LYS A 95 -9.58 -6.10 2.96
N VAL A 96 -9.54 -5.21 3.94
CA VAL A 96 -8.39 -5.10 4.83
C VAL A 96 -8.72 -5.66 6.20
N TYR A 97 -7.83 -6.51 6.72
CA TYR A 97 -7.80 -6.91 8.12
C TYR A 97 -6.48 -6.44 8.72
N ALA A 98 -6.53 -5.43 9.59
CA ALA A 98 -5.35 -4.97 10.32
C ALA A 98 -5.21 -5.78 11.61
N VAL A 99 -4.15 -6.56 11.75
CA VAL A 99 -3.89 -7.43 12.90
C VAL A 99 -2.75 -6.87 13.72
N ALA A 100 -2.96 -6.66 15.01
CA ALA A 100 -1.99 -6.09 15.92
C ALA A 100 -1.61 -7.10 17.01
N ASP A 101 -0.33 -7.09 17.36
CA ASP A 101 0.19 -7.73 18.56
C ASP A 101 -0.44 -7.12 19.83
N ALA A 102 -0.64 -7.93 20.87
CA ALA A 102 -1.22 -7.47 22.13
C ALA A 102 -0.42 -6.34 22.79
N SER A 103 0.92 -6.35 22.66
CA SER A 103 1.79 -5.34 23.27
C SER A 103 1.72 -3.96 22.61
N LEU A 104 1.15 -3.85 21.39
CA LEU A 104 1.11 -2.61 20.64
C LEU A 104 0.34 -1.51 21.38
N ARG A 105 -0.70 -1.87 22.15
CA ARG A 105 -1.53 -0.92 22.90
C ARG A 105 -0.74 -0.06 23.89
N HIS A 106 0.38 -0.58 24.41
CA HIS A 106 1.26 0.13 25.34
C HIS A 106 2.37 0.92 24.62
N LYS A 107 2.56 0.67 23.32
CA LYS A 107 3.65 1.21 22.51
C LYS A 107 3.15 2.14 21.41
N ILE A 108 1.93 2.66 21.48
CA ILE A 108 1.33 3.52 20.45
C ILE A 108 1.10 4.96 20.94
N ASP A 109 1.15 5.92 20.01
CA ASP A 109 0.99 7.36 20.27
C ASP A 109 -0.41 7.76 20.78
N GLU A 110 -1.47 7.20 20.20
CA GLU A 110 -2.87 7.48 20.54
C GLU A 110 -3.60 6.25 21.13
N PRO A 111 -3.27 5.78 22.35
CA PRO A 111 -3.80 4.52 22.89
C PRO A 111 -5.33 4.49 23.03
N ASN A 112 -5.95 5.57 23.53
CA ASN A 112 -7.41 5.63 23.68
C ASN A 112 -8.17 5.48 22.36
N LYS A 113 -7.61 6.01 21.26
CA LYS A 113 -8.21 5.93 19.93
C LYS A 113 -7.95 4.57 19.30
N TYR A 114 -6.77 4.01 19.53
CA TYR A 114 -6.44 2.64 19.16
C TYR A 114 -7.45 1.65 19.78
N GLU A 115 -7.73 1.75 21.09
CA GLU A 115 -8.69 0.88 21.77
C GLU A 115 -10.10 0.98 21.18
N LYS A 116 -10.57 2.19 20.85
CA LYS A 116 -11.85 2.37 20.16
C LYS A 116 -11.89 1.68 18.79
N LEU A 117 -10.78 1.71 18.05
CA LEU A 117 -10.67 1.02 16.76
C LEU A 117 -10.63 -0.50 16.91
N VAL A 118 -10.03 -1.00 18.00
CA VAL A 118 -10.06 -2.43 18.35
C VAL A 118 -11.49 -2.87 18.68
N GLN A 119 -12.19 -2.14 19.55
CA GLN A 119 -13.58 -2.40 19.90
C GLN A 119 -14.53 -2.34 18.69
N ALA A 120 -14.27 -1.43 17.75
CA ALA A 120 -15.03 -1.32 16.51
C ALA A 120 -14.69 -2.42 15.48
N GLY A 121 -13.75 -3.32 15.78
CA GLY A 121 -13.28 -4.37 14.86
C GLY A 121 -12.50 -3.85 13.65
N LYS A 122 -12.04 -2.60 13.68
CA LYS A 122 -11.19 -2.00 12.62
C LYS A 122 -9.75 -2.47 12.72
N ILE A 123 -9.29 -2.73 13.94
CA ILE A 123 -8.01 -3.38 14.23
C ILE A 123 -8.32 -4.64 15.04
N ILE A 124 -7.80 -5.78 14.61
CA ILE A 124 -7.95 -7.06 15.29
C ILE A 124 -6.74 -7.23 16.18
N GLN A 125 -6.92 -7.24 17.49
CA GLN A 125 -5.84 -7.51 18.42
C GLN A 125 -5.78 -9.03 18.69
N VAL A 126 -4.59 -9.61 18.57
CA VAL A 126 -4.36 -11.02 18.92
C VAL A 126 -4.37 -11.19 20.45
N PRO A 127 -4.67 -12.40 20.96
CA PRO A 127 -4.59 -12.67 22.39
C PRO A 127 -3.19 -12.38 22.97
N PRO A 128 -3.09 -11.90 24.22
CA PRO A 128 -1.81 -11.76 24.90
C PRO A 128 -1.04 -13.08 24.96
N SER A 129 0.30 -12.99 25.02
CA SER A 129 1.18 -14.15 25.12
C SER A 129 1.06 -15.16 23.96
N THR A 130 0.55 -14.73 22.82
CA THR A 130 0.50 -15.53 21.59
C THR A 130 1.27 -14.86 20.47
N PRO A 131 1.91 -15.61 19.55
CA PRO A 131 2.67 -15.02 18.45
C PRO A 131 1.72 -14.42 17.42
N ALA A 132 1.74 -13.10 17.26
CA ALA A 132 0.90 -12.40 16.27
C ALA A 132 1.14 -12.88 14.84
N ASP A 133 2.40 -13.16 14.49
CA ASP A 133 2.81 -13.68 13.18
C ASP A 133 2.03 -14.93 12.76
N TYR A 134 1.79 -15.86 13.70
CA TYR A 134 1.01 -17.06 13.42
C TYR A 134 -0.41 -16.72 12.94
N PHE A 135 -1.10 -15.80 13.62
CA PHE A 135 -2.46 -15.38 13.25
C PHE A 135 -2.48 -14.61 11.93
N ILE A 136 -1.48 -13.76 11.69
CA ILE A 136 -1.34 -13.01 10.44
C ILE A 136 -1.21 -13.98 9.26
N LEU A 137 -0.30 -14.94 9.36
CA LEU A 137 -0.01 -15.89 8.29
C LEU A 137 -1.15 -16.89 8.10
N SER A 138 -1.67 -17.49 9.17
CA SER A 138 -2.79 -18.42 9.11
C SER A 138 -4.05 -17.77 8.52
N MET A 139 -4.39 -16.55 8.91
CA MET A 139 -5.53 -15.83 8.34
C MET A 139 -5.30 -15.48 6.87
N ALA A 140 -4.08 -15.08 6.49
CA ALA A 140 -3.75 -14.81 5.09
C ALA A 140 -3.83 -16.08 4.23
N GLU A 141 -3.46 -17.24 4.77
CA GLU A 141 -3.64 -18.53 4.10
C GLU A 141 -5.12 -18.89 3.94
N ALA A 142 -5.89 -18.84 5.03
CA ALA A 142 -7.31 -19.17 5.04
C ALA A 142 -8.17 -18.27 4.13
N GLU A 143 -7.88 -16.97 4.10
CA GLU A 143 -8.61 -15.99 3.28
C GLU A 143 -8.08 -15.89 1.85
N HIS A 144 -7.06 -16.68 1.49
CA HIS A 144 -6.29 -16.53 0.25
C HIS A 144 -5.93 -15.05 0.03
N GLY A 145 -5.28 -14.44 1.01
CA GLY A 145 -4.90 -13.04 1.05
C GLY A 145 -3.42 -12.79 0.77
N ILE A 146 -3.10 -11.50 0.62
CA ILE A 146 -1.74 -10.99 0.77
C ILE A 146 -1.46 -10.59 2.22
N VAL A 147 -0.20 -10.57 2.62
CA VAL A 147 0.30 -10.00 3.88
C VAL A 147 1.05 -8.72 3.57
N VAL A 148 0.81 -7.68 4.35
CA VAL A 148 1.56 -6.43 4.29
C VAL A 148 2.38 -6.30 5.57
N SER A 149 3.68 -6.59 5.47
CA SER A 149 4.65 -6.49 6.56
C SER A 149 6.06 -6.35 5.97
N ASN A 150 6.95 -5.67 6.67
CA ASN A 150 8.38 -5.64 6.35
C ASN A 150 9.16 -6.78 7.02
N ASP A 151 8.51 -7.62 7.85
CA ASP A 151 9.13 -8.82 8.38
C ASP A 151 9.37 -9.87 7.28
N ALA A 152 10.44 -10.64 7.44
CA ALA A 152 10.78 -11.78 6.60
C ALA A 152 10.17 -13.11 7.10
N PHE A 153 9.52 -13.11 8.29
CA PHE A 153 8.84 -14.25 8.93
C PHE A 153 9.70 -15.52 8.88
N ARG A 154 10.99 -15.40 9.25
CA ARG A 154 11.97 -16.49 9.02
C ARG A 154 11.61 -17.75 9.79
N GLU A 155 11.16 -17.60 11.02
CA GLU A 155 10.80 -18.68 11.96
C GLU A 155 9.54 -19.45 11.50
N TRP A 156 8.73 -18.83 10.65
CA TRP A 156 7.45 -19.38 10.19
C TRP A 156 7.54 -20.07 8.82
N ARG A 157 8.71 -20.08 8.17
CA ARG A 157 8.85 -20.58 6.78
C ARG A 157 8.61 -22.06 6.62
N ASP A 158 8.84 -22.85 7.66
CA ASP A 158 8.62 -24.29 7.62
C ASP A 158 7.12 -24.61 7.71
N GLN A 159 6.38 -23.85 8.52
CA GLN A 159 4.92 -23.98 8.66
C GLN A 159 4.15 -23.29 7.52
N PHE A 160 4.64 -22.16 7.03
CA PHE A 160 4.02 -21.37 5.96
C PHE A 160 5.01 -21.13 4.79
N PRO A 161 5.32 -22.16 3.97
CA PRO A 161 6.32 -22.03 2.89
C PRO A 161 6.02 -20.92 1.87
N TRP A 162 4.75 -20.58 1.68
CA TRP A 162 4.29 -19.54 0.75
C TRP A 162 4.75 -18.13 1.13
N VAL A 163 5.20 -17.89 2.37
CA VAL A 163 5.78 -16.61 2.81
C VAL A 163 6.97 -16.16 1.94
N LYS A 164 7.66 -17.12 1.30
CA LYS A 164 8.76 -16.82 0.37
C LYS A 164 8.28 -16.12 -0.91
N ASP A 165 6.99 -16.19 -1.23
CA ASP A 165 6.39 -15.51 -2.38
C ASP A 165 6.28 -14.00 -2.12
N ARG A 166 7.09 -13.23 -2.83
CA ARG A 166 7.15 -11.76 -2.76
C ARG A 166 5.89 -11.06 -3.29
N ILE A 167 4.99 -11.79 -3.96
CA ILE A 167 3.69 -11.27 -4.40
C ILE A 167 2.65 -11.44 -3.29
N ARG A 168 2.81 -12.46 -2.42
CA ARG A 168 1.95 -12.65 -1.24
C ARG A 168 2.42 -11.85 -0.04
N VAL A 169 3.73 -11.72 0.19
CA VAL A 169 4.27 -10.87 1.26
C VAL A 169 4.77 -9.55 0.67
N VAL A 170 3.95 -8.52 0.83
CA VAL A 170 4.12 -7.19 0.25
C VAL A 170 4.85 -6.29 1.23
N ARG A 171 5.99 -5.76 0.80
CA ARG A 171 6.81 -4.80 1.54
C ARG A 171 6.25 -3.40 1.38
N TYR A 172 6.63 -2.51 2.30
CA TYR A 172 6.18 -1.12 2.23
C TYR A 172 7.22 -0.12 2.72
N LEU A 173 7.06 1.12 2.27
CA LEU A 173 7.79 2.30 2.71
C LEU A 173 6.76 3.40 3.03
N ILE A 174 6.90 4.03 4.19
CA ILE A 174 6.07 5.17 4.58
C ILE A 174 6.96 6.41 4.61
N GLU A 175 6.60 7.43 3.83
CA GLU A 175 7.32 8.70 3.81
C GLU A 175 6.33 9.86 3.84
N GLY A 176 6.39 10.65 4.91
CA GLY A 176 5.38 11.66 5.23
C GLY A 176 3.99 11.03 5.27
N ASN A 177 3.08 11.53 4.42
CA ASN A 177 1.70 11.05 4.32
C ASN A 177 1.49 10.09 3.12
N ARG A 178 2.56 9.42 2.66
CA ARG A 178 2.49 8.51 1.51
C ARG A 178 2.95 7.11 1.89
N VAL A 179 2.22 6.12 1.38
CA VAL A 179 2.55 4.70 1.51
C VAL A 179 2.91 4.17 0.13
N TYR A 180 4.09 3.59 0.01
CA TYR A 180 4.58 2.89 -1.17
C TYR A 180 4.61 1.40 -0.87
N LEU A 181 4.12 0.58 -1.81
CA LEU A 181 4.11 -0.88 -1.70
C LEU A 181 5.10 -1.47 -2.71
N TYR A 182 5.77 -2.55 -2.33
CA TYR A 182 6.64 -3.31 -3.21
C TYR A 182 6.34 -4.83 -3.12
N PRO A 183 5.91 -5.46 -4.23
CA PRO A 183 5.45 -4.82 -5.47
C PRO A 183 4.19 -3.95 -5.23
N ASP A 184 3.91 -2.96 -6.08
CA ASP A 184 2.63 -2.23 -5.98
C ASP A 184 1.50 -3.12 -6.53
N VAL A 185 0.85 -3.79 -5.58
CA VAL A 185 -0.19 -4.79 -5.82
C VAL A 185 -1.58 -4.18 -5.94
N LYS A 186 -2.40 -4.76 -6.82
CA LYS A 186 -3.85 -4.51 -6.89
C LYS A 186 -4.61 -5.81 -7.11
N PRO A 187 -5.80 -5.98 -6.55
CA PRO A 187 -6.57 -7.20 -6.76
C PRO A 187 -7.11 -7.25 -8.20
N LYS A 188 -7.11 -8.42 -8.83
CA LYS A 188 -7.74 -8.65 -10.16
C LYS A 188 -9.23 -8.32 -10.11
N ARG A 189 -9.89 -8.62 -9.00
CA ARG A 189 -11.28 -8.27 -8.70
C ARG A 189 -11.33 -7.49 -7.41
N LYS A 190 -11.79 -6.24 -7.46
CA LYS A 190 -12.00 -5.46 -6.24
C LYS A 190 -12.97 -6.17 -5.31
N TRP A 191 -12.68 -6.14 -4.02
CA TRP A 191 -13.64 -6.59 -3.03
C TRP A 191 -14.88 -5.70 -3.11
N LYS A 192 -16.05 -6.34 -3.04
CA LYS A 192 -17.33 -5.68 -2.88
C LYS A 192 -17.95 -6.21 -1.59
N PRO A 193 -18.52 -5.35 -0.73
CA PRO A 193 -19.32 -5.85 0.36
C PRO A 193 -20.44 -6.71 -0.22
N LYS A 194 -20.51 -7.99 0.19
CA LYS A 194 -21.69 -8.81 -0.12
C LYS A 194 -22.89 -8.04 0.43
N GLN A 195 -23.84 -7.65 -0.43
CA GLN A 195 -25.14 -7.16 0.05
C GLN A 195 -25.63 -8.16 1.08
N LYS A 196 -25.92 -7.66 2.28
CA LYS A 196 -26.20 -8.44 3.48
C LYS A 196 -27.49 -9.24 3.24
N ARG A 197 -27.40 -10.44 2.65
CA ARG A 197 -28.39 -11.49 2.93
C ARG A 197 -28.16 -11.80 4.40
N ARG A 198 -28.98 -11.21 5.27
CA ARG A 198 -29.11 -11.61 6.67
C ARG A 198 -29.47 -13.09 6.69
N ARG A 199 -28.48 -13.99 6.67
CA ARG A 199 -28.61 -15.23 7.42
C ARG A 199 -28.12 -14.88 8.81
N ILE A 200 -29.08 -14.55 9.67
CA ILE A 200 -28.88 -14.65 11.11
C ILE A 200 -28.53 -16.12 11.32
N ILE A 201 -27.25 -16.40 11.53
CA ILE A 201 -26.86 -17.67 12.11
C ILE A 201 -26.83 -17.34 13.60
N CYS A 202 -27.98 -17.50 14.26
CA CYS A 202 -27.95 -17.77 15.69
C CYS A 202 -27.28 -19.13 15.81
N ILE A 203 -26.04 -19.15 16.29
CA ILE A 203 -25.52 -20.36 16.91
C ILE A 203 -26.07 -20.28 18.32
N ASP A 204 -27.10 -21.05 18.61
CA ASP A 204 -27.55 -21.27 19.98
C ASP A 204 -26.39 -21.97 20.72
N LEU A 205 -25.63 -21.17 21.47
CA LEU A 205 -24.41 -21.57 22.17
C LEU A 205 -24.69 -22.43 23.41
N GLU A 206 -25.95 -22.64 23.77
CA GLU A 206 -26.33 -23.37 24.98
C GLU A 206 -26.32 -24.90 24.79
N GLU A 207 -26.55 -25.41 23.58
CA GLU A 207 -26.69 -26.86 23.36
C GLU A 207 -25.33 -27.59 23.23
N THR A 208 -24.23 -26.86 23.00
CA THR A 208 -22.89 -27.48 22.78
C THR A 208 -21.99 -27.52 24.01
N GLN A 209 -22.35 -26.87 25.13
CA GLN A 209 -21.49 -26.85 26.32
C GLN A 209 -21.53 -28.16 27.11
N GLU A 210 -22.67 -28.86 27.16
CA GLU A 210 -22.80 -30.09 27.95
C GLU A 210 -21.99 -31.27 27.39
N ASP A 211 -21.86 -31.37 26.06
CA ASP A 211 -21.12 -32.47 25.43
C ASP A 211 -19.61 -32.27 25.45
N TYR A 212 -19.13 -31.02 25.52
CA TYR A 212 -17.69 -30.73 25.55
C TYR A 212 -17.06 -31.10 26.90
N TRP A 213 -17.77 -30.91 28.01
CA TRP A 213 -17.28 -31.24 29.35
C TRP A 213 -17.34 -32.74 29.69
N LYS A 214 -18.30 -33.49 29.12
CA LYS A 214 -18.40 -34.95 29.34
C LYS A 214 -17.24 -35.75 28.74
N ARG A 215 -16.51 -35.18 27.78
CA ARG A 215 -15.46 -35.90 27.02
C ARG A 215 -14.05 -35.76 27.60
N TYR A 216 -13.85 -34.86 28.57
CA TYR A 216 -12.52 -34.56 29.16
C TYR A 216 -12.41 -34.79 30.67
N ILE A 217 -13.47 -35.27 31.33
CA ILE A 217 -13.46 -35.66 32.75
C ILE A 217 -13.97 -37.10 32.94
N MET A 218 -13.46 -38.04 32.13
CA MET A 218 -13.41 -39.46 32.48
C MET A 218 -12.05 -40.03 32.11
#